data_AF-A0A944JYD0-F1
#
_entry.id   AF-A0A944JYD0-F1
#
_cell.length_a   1.000
_cell.length_b   1.000
_cell.length_c   1.000
_cell.angle_alpha   90.00
_cell.angle_beta   90.00
_cell.angle_gamma   90.00
#
_symmetry.space_group_name_H-M   'P 1'
#
loop_
_entity.id
_entity.type
_entity.pdbx_description
1 polymer ?
#
loop_
_entity_poly.entity_id
_entity_poly.type
_entity_poly.pdbx_seq_one_letter_code
_entity_poly.pdbx_strand_id
1 'polypeptide(L)'
;MNRKIRIATLVASAAFIGGGIVLPASVATAAPMPGHVATALPLDGGAGGKGGAGGSGGLVGGGGGSGGAGGGSVLGTGGKGGEGGTGGDGLLVGGGGGGGGGGGEGRIGGAGGGGGKGGAGILQGGGGGAGGGGGDGWLIGGKGGKGGTGGASIFKGGAGGDGGAGGLGGLIGGLGGDAGAGGASLF
;
A
#
# COMPACT_ATOMS: atom_id res chain seq x y z
N MET A 1 -71.11 0.15 2.91
CA MET A 1 -70.30 0.80 1.85
C MET A 1 -68.83 0.74 2.25
N ASN A 2 -68.05 0.02 1.45
CA ASN A 2 -66.61 -0.15 1.57
C ASN A 2 -65.87 1.04 0.97
N ARG A 3 -64.88 1.63 1.67
CA ARG A 3 -63.69 2.20 1.01
C ARG A 3 -62.44 1.83 1.81
N LYS A 4 -61.85 0.72 1.37
CA LYS A 4 -60.50 0.26 1.71
C LYS A 4 -59.51 1.21 1.03
N ILE A 5 -58.69 1.92 1.79
CA ILE A 5 -57.50 2.59 1.24
C ILE A 5 -56.42 1.52 1.15
N ARG A 6 -56.15 1.07 -0.08
CA ARG A 6 -54.97 0.29 -0.43
C ARG A 6 -53.84 1.28 -0.71
N ILE A 7 -52.75 1.20 0.05
CA ILE A 7 -51.44 1.60 -0.45
C ILE A 7 -50.58 0.37 -0.35
N ALA A 8 -50.25 -0.16 -1.52
CA ALA A 8 -49.45 -1.33 -1.73
C ALA A 8 -47.98 -0.91 -1.89
N THR A 9 -47.09 -1.79 -1.42
CA THR A 9 -45.77 -2.07 -2.02
C THR A 9 -44.65 -1.06 -1.78
N LEU A 10 -43.69 -1.45 -0.92
CA LEU A 10 -42.35 -1.74 -1.42
C LEU A 10 -41.71 -2.87 -0.60
N VAL A 11 -41.55 -4.00 -1.27
CA VAL A 11 -40.72 -5.13 -0.85
C VAL A 11 -39.26 -4.69 -0.91
N ALA A 12 -38.51 -4.89 0.16
CA ALA A 12 -37.06 -4.98 0.12
C ALA A 12 -36.65 -6.22 0.90
N SER A 13 -36.78 -7.38 0.25
CA SER A 13 -36.02 -8.56 0.59
C SER A 13 -34.55 -8.28 0.33
N ALA A 14 -33.71 -8.44 1.35
CA ALA A 14 -32.31 -8.74 1.17
C ALA A 14 -31.86 -9.62 2.34
N ALA A 15 -32.13 -10.91 2.19
CA ALA A 15 -31.30 -11.92 2.80
C ALA A 15 -29.91 -11.81 2.16
N PHE A 16 -28.87 -11.63 2.96
CA PHE A 16 -27.55 -12.17 2.65
C PHE A 16 -27.00 -12.77 3.94
N ILE A 17 -27.28 -14.06 4.10
CA ILE A 17 -26.50 -14.97 4.93
C ILE A 17 -25.15 -15.11 4.24
N GLY A 18 -24.08 -14.77 4.95
CA GLY A 18 -22.72 -14.95 4.46
C GLY A 18 -21.69 -14.25 5.33
N GLY A 19 -21.71 -14.49 6.64
CA GLY A 19 -20.64 -14.03 7.54
C GLY A 19 -21.08 -13.50 8.90
N GLY A 20 -22.10 -14.11 9.53
CA GLY A 20 -22.29 -14.17 10.97
C GLY A 20 -22.29 -12.88 11.79
N ILE A 21 -23.45 -12.23 11.91
CA ILE A 21 -23.85 -11.60 13.18
C ILE A 21 -24.96 -12.47 13.76
N VAL A 22 -24.65 -13.21 14.82
CA VAL A 22 -25.65 -13.79 15.70
C VAL A 22 -25.31 -13.32 17.11
N LEU A 23 -26.08 -12.34 17.59
CA LEU A 23 -26.27 -12.15 19.02
C LEU A 23 -27.35 -13.13 19.48
N PRO A 24 -27.16 -13.75 20.66
CA PRO A 24 -28.22 -13.69 21.64
C PRO A 24 -27.70 -13.26 23.02
N ALA A 25 -28.59 -12.57 23.72
CA ALA A 25 -28.37 -11.88 24.97
C ALA A 25 -28.25 -12.82 26.19
N SER A 26 -27.48 -12.35 27.19
CA SER A 26 -27.66 -12.54 28.64
C SER A 26 -27.42 -13.92 29.28
N VAL A 27 -26.30 -14.10 29.99
CA VAL A 27 -26.23 -14.42 31.44
C VAL A 27 -24.80 -14.33 32.00
N ALA A 28 -24.73 -13.93 33.28
CA ALA A 28 -23.64 -14.07 34.25
C ALA A 28 -22.44 -13.09 34.21
N THR A 29 -22.45 -12.21 35.21
CA THR A 29 -21.33 -11.37 35.65
C THR A 29 -20.13 -12.22 36.06
N ALA A 30 -19.01 -12.05 35.35
CA ALA A 30 -17.67 -12.30 35.83
C ALA A 30 -16.90 -10.99 35.67
N ALA A 31 -16.18 -10.59 36.72
CA ALA A 31 -15.55 -9.28 36.85
C ALA A 31 -14.74 -8.89 35.60
N PRO A 32 -14.76 -7.60 35.17
CA PRO A 32 -13.87 -7.14 34.13
C PRO A 32 -12.45 -7.20 34.67
N MET A 33 -11.73 -8.29 34.36
CA MET A 33 -10.28 -8.22 34.27
C MET A 33 -9.94 -7.08 33.31
N PRO A 34 -8.82 -6.35 33.47
CA PRO A 34 -8.40 -5.33 32.53
C PRO A 34 -8.03 -6.01 31.20
N GLY A 35 -9.05 -6.39 30.44
CA GLY A 35 -8.93 -6.75 29.06
C GLY A 35 -8.51 -5.46 28.39
N HIS A 36 -7.25 -5.42 27.97
CA HIS A 36 -6.71 -4.44 27.05
C HIS A 36 -7.84 -4.07 26.10
N VAL A 37 -8.20 -2.79 26.06
CA VAL A 37 -9.21 -2.27 25.15
C VAL A 37 -8.87 -2.88 23.80
N ALA A 38 -9.65 -3.86 23.36
CA ALA A 38 -9.59 -4.36 22.00
C ALA A 38 -10.19 -3.21 21.21
N THR A 39 -9.37 -2.19 20.96
CA THR A 39 -9.65 -1.22 19.93
C THR A 39 -9.79 -2.08 18.70
N ALA A 40 -11.04 -2.27 18.26
CA ALA A 40 -11.36 -2.88 16.98
C ALA A 40 -10.92 -1.88 15.90
N LEU A 41 -9.63 -1.59 15.83
CA LEU A 41 -9.01 -1.03 14.65
C LEU A 41 -9.20 -2.11 13.60
N PRO A 42 -9.93 -1.83 12.49
CA PRO A 42 -10.06 -2.79 11.41
C PRO A 42 -8.65 -3.24 11.03
N LEU A 43 -8.34 -4.52 11.24
CA LEU A 43 -6.98 -5.02 11.03
C LEU A 43 -6.57 -4.77 9.58
N ASP A 44 -7.51 -4.99 8.66
CA ASP A 44 -7.33 -4.79 7.23
C ASP A 44 -8.36 -3.80 6.67
N GLY A 45 -7.91 -2.99 5.71
CA GLY A 45 -8.76 -2.10 4.93
C GLY A 45 -9.56 -2.86 3.87
N GLY A 46 -10.76 -2.37 3.54
CA GLY A 46 -11.61 -2.98 2.51
C GLY A 46 -11.01 -2.85 1.10
N ALA A 47 -11.17 -3.87 0.25
CA ALA A 47 -10.73 -3.81 -1.14
C ALA A 47 -11.59 -2.84 -1.97
N GLY A 48 -10.96 -2.11 -2.88
CA GLY A 48 -11.62 -1.23 -3.83
C GLY A 48 -12.37 -2.03 -4.90
N GLY A 49 -13.58 -1.59 -5.24
CA GLY A 49 -14.30 -2.07 -6.42
C GLY A 49 -13.59 -1.69 -7.73
N LYS A 50 -14.12 -2.09 -8.88
CA LYS A 50 -13.57 -1.73 -10.20
C LYS A 50 -13.33 -0.20 -10.30
N GLY A 51 -12.08 0.24 -10.47
CA GLY A 51 -11.71 1.66 -10.50
C GLY A 51 -11.57 2.34 -9.13
N GLY A 52 -11.97 1.69 -8.04
CA GLY A 52 -11.99 2.26 -6.70
C GLY A 52 -10.69 2.06 -5.94
N ALA A 53 -10.37 3.03 -5.09
CA ALA A 53 -9.26 2.90 -4.14
C ALA A 53 -9.58 1.89 -3.03
N GLY A 54 -8.55 1.26 -2.48
CA GLY A 54 -8.65 0.47 -1.27
C GLY A 54 -8.91 1.36 -0.05
N GLY A 55 -9.67 0.85 0.92
CA GLY A 55 -9.90 1.51 2.20
C GLY A 55 -8.66 1.46 3.09
N SER A 56 -8.50 2.45 3.96
CA SER A 56 -7.44 2.43 4.97
C SER A 56 -7.68 1.33 6.01
N GLY A 57 -6.61 0.70 6.48
CA GLY A 57 -6.66 -0.29 7.56
C GLY A 57 -5.72 0.06 8.71
N GLY A 58 -5.90 -0.63 9.83
CA GLY A 58 -5.04 -0.53 11.00
C GLY A 58 -3.66 -1.11 10.68
N LEU A 59 -3.60 -2.42 10.44
CA LEU A 59 -2.35 -3.15 10.18
C LEU A 59 -2.04 -3.29 8.68
N VAL A 60 -3.06 -3.45 7.83
CA VAL A 60 -2.87 -3.56 6.38
C VAL A 60 -3.90 -2.72 5.64
N GLY A 61 -3.46 -1.90 4.69
CA GLY A 61 -4.36 -1.15 3.81
C GLY A 61 -5.05 -2.06 2.79
N GLY A 62 -6.28 -1.71 2.40
CA GLY A 62 -7.04 -2.47 1.40
C GLY A 62 -6.42 -2.34 0.01
N GLY A 63 -6.54 -3.39 -0.82
CA GLY A 63 -6.09 -3.33 -2.22
C GLY A 63 -6.97 -2.43 -3.08
N GLY A 64 -6.40 -1.72 -4.05
CA GLY A 64 -7.15 -0.98 -5.07
C GLY A 64 -7.75 -1.92 -6.12
N GLY A 65 -8.93 -1.59 -6.64
CA GLY A 65 -9.48 -2.28 -7.82
C GLY A 65 -8.78 -1.82 -9.11
N SER A 66 -9.20 -2.31 -10.28
CA SER A 66 -8.55 -1.99 -11.57
C SER A 66 -8.34 -0.46 -11.76
N GLY A 67 -7.09 0.03 -11.78
CA GLY A 67 -6.77 1.46 -11.86
C GLY A 67 -6.80 2.24 -10.55
N GLY A 68 -7.30 1.65 -9.46
CA GLY A 68 -7.43 2.29 -8.15
C GLY A 68 -6.16 2.17 -7.29
N ALA A 69 -5.92 3.17 -6.46
CA ALA A 69 -4.81 3.17 -5.50
C ALA A 69 -5.06 2.19 -4.34
N GLY A 70 -3.99 1.69 -3.75
CA GLY A 70 -4.07 0.96 -2.47
C GLY A 70 -4.43 1.89 -1.32
N GLY A 71 -5.14 1.37 -0.32
CA GLY A 71 -5.46 2.07 0.90
C GLY A 71 -4.27 2.18 1.85
N GLY A 72 -4.28 3.17 2.74
CA GLY A 72 -3.18 3.37 3.70
C GLY A 72 -3.22 2.41 4.89
N SER A 73 -2.10 2.29 5.61
CA SER A 73 -2.03 1.63 6.93
C SER A 73 -1.34 2.50 7.97
N VAL A 74 -2.01 2.66 9.11
CA VAL A 74 -1.50 3.49 10.22
C VAL A 74 -0.51 2.77 11.13
N LEU A 75 -0.47 1.43 11.12
CA LEU A 75 0.43 0.63 11.97
C LEU A 75 1.33 -0.33 11.20
N GLY A 76 1.06 -0.57 9.91
CA GLY A 76 1.75 -1.62 9.16
C GLY A 76 1.95 -1.29 7.70
N THR A 77 1.36 -2.11 6.82
CA THR A 77 1.68 -2.13 5.39
C THR A 77 0.57 -1.51 4.55
N GLY A 78 0.93 -0.60 3.66
CA GLY A 78 -0.03 -0.03 2.72
C GLY A 78 -0.60 -1.09 1.74
N GLY A 79 -1.81 -0.87 1.28
CA GLY A 79 -2.48 -1.74 0.33
C GLY A 79 -1.83 -1.69 -1.05
N LYS A 80 -1.96 -2.76 -1.84
CA LYS A 80 -1.47 -2.78 -3.23
C LYS A 80 -2.39 -1.96 -4.13
N GLY A 81 -1.83 -1.23 -5.08
CA GLY A 81 -2.59 -0.62 -6.17
C GLY A 81 -3.12 -1.68 -7.13
N GLY A 82 -4.28 -1.42 -7.73
CA GLY A 82 -4.76 -2.24 -8.85
C GLY A 82 -4.04 -1.89 -10.15
N GLU A 83 -4.47 -2.46 -11.27
CA GLU A 83 -3.82 -2.28 -12.57
C GLU A 83 -3.65 -0.79 -12.96
N GLY A 84 -2.43 -0.26 -12.86
CA GLY A 84 -2.11 1.16 -13.11
C GLY A 84 -2.19 2.07 -11.88
N GLY A 85 -2.73 1.58 -10.76
CA GLY A 85 -2.86 2.33 -9.51
C GLY A 85 -1.60 2.28 -8.63
N THR A 86 -1.39 3.33 -7.85
CA THR A 86 -0.28 3.39 -6.90
C THR A 86 -0.53 2.53 -5.67
N GLY A 87 0.53 2.06 -5.02
CA GLY A 87 0.43 1.48 -3.68
C GLY A 87 -0.02 2.54 -2.67
N GLY A 88 -0.71 2.10 -1.62
CA GLY A 88 -1.04 2.95 -0.47
C GLY A 88 0.15 3.09 0.48
N ASP A 89 0.15 4.13 1.29
CA ASP A 89 1.23 4.36 2.26
C ASP A 89 1.06 3.46 3.50
N GLY A 90 2.16 3.00 4.07
CA GLY A 90 2.15 2.25 5.32
C GLY A 90 3.18 2.79 6.29
N LEU A 91 2.85 2.84 7.58
CA LEU A 91 3.80 3.28 8.60
C LEU A 91 5.11 2.48 8.56
N LEU A 92 5.03 1.17 8.33
CA LEU A 92 6.19 0.28 8.26
C LEU A 92 6.64 0.08 6.82
N VAL A 93 5.71 -0.32 5.96
CA VAL A 93 6.01 -0.69 4.57
C VAL A 93 4.98 -0.09 3.63
N GLY A 94 5.43 0.58 2.57
CA GLY A 94 4.55 1.05 1.52
C GLY A 94 3.96 -0.10 0.70
N GLY A 95 2.75 0.08 0.21
CA GLY A 95 2.08 -0.86 -0.68
C GLY A 95 2.73 -0.93 -2.05
N GLY A 96 2.62 -2.07 -2.73
CA GLY A 96 3.11 -2.20 -4.10
C GLY A 96 2.20 -1.49 -5.11
N GLY A 97 2.77 -0.85 -6.12
CA GLY A 97 2.02 -0.35 -7.27
C GLY A 97 1.54 -1.49 -8.17
N GLY A 98 0.41 -1.29 -8.85
CA GLY A 98 -0.09 -2.23 -9.86
C GLY A 98 0.09 -1.66 -11.27
N GLY A 99 0.32 -2.52 -12.27
CA GLY A 99 0.56 -2.06 -13.66
C GLY A 99 1.67 -1.00 -13.73
N GLY A 100 1.44 0.15 -14.35
CA GLY A 100 2.42 1.26 -14.37
C GLY A 100 2.54 2.09 -13.09
N GLY A 101 1.76 1.80 -12.04
CA GLY A 101 1.66 2.62 -10.83
C GLY A 101 2.89 2.54 -9.92
N GLY A 102 3.18 3.63 -9.22
CA GLY A 102 4.27 3.69 -8.24
C GLY A 102 3.98 2.95 -6.93
N GLY A 103 5.01 2.62 -6.18
CA GLY A 103 4.87 2.11 -4.82
C GLY A 103 4.43 3.20 -3.84
N GLY A 104 3.78 2.80 -2.75
CA GLY A 104 3.44 3.69 -1.65
C GLY A 104 4.61 3.92 -0.70
N GLU A 105 4.46 4.88 0.20
CA GLU A 105 5.49 5.34 1.11
C GLU A 105 5.53 4.52 2.41
N GLY A 106 6.69 4.49 3.07
CA GLY A 106 6.80 3.95 4.42
C GLY A 106 8.17 4.08 5.05
N ARG A 107 8.43 3.37 6.17
CA ARG A 107 9.83 3.23 6.62
C ARG A 107 10.64 2.43 5.61
N ILE A 108 10.00 1.46 4.98
CA ILE A 108 10.47 0.79 3.77
C ILE A 108 9.47 1.13 2.66
N GLY A 109 9.94 1.73 1.57
CA GLY A 109 9.08 2.09 0.46
C GLY A 109 8.53 0.87 -0.28
N GLY A 110 7.33 1.00 -0.82
CA GLY A 110 6.67 -0.03 -1.61
C GLY A 110 7.30 -0.18 -3.00
N ALA A 111 7.23 -1.39 -3.57
CA ALA A 111 7.72 -1.62 -4.93
C ALA A 111 6.79 -0.97 -5.98
N GLY A 112 7.36 -0.40 -7.05
CA GLY A 112 6.59 0.02 -8.21
C GLY A 112 6.04 -1.18 -8.99
N GLY A 113 4.88 -1.02 -9.64
CA GLY A 113 4.35 -2.00 -10.59
C GLY A 113 5.15 -2.00 -11.89
N GLY A 114 4.81 -2.84 -12.89
CA GLY A 114 5.40 -3.01 -14.24
C GLY A 114 5.99 -1.83 -15.04
N GLY A 115 5.96 -0.59 -14.57
CA GLY A 115 6.86 0.50 -14.99
C GLY A 115 7.00 1.65 -13.97
N GLY A 116 6.38 1.52 -12.80
CA GLY A 116 6.29 2.58 -11.80
C GLY A 116 7.55 2.72 -10.95
N LYS A 117 7.72 3.91 -10.37
CA LYS A 117 8.78 4.17 -9.39
C LYS A 117 8.49 3.43 -8.08
N GLY A 118 9.52 3.01 -7.36
CA GLY A 118 9.35 2.61 -5.97
C GLY A 118 8.88 3.81 -5.12
N GLY A 119 8.12 3.55 -4.07
CA GLY A 119 7.80 4.58 -3.07
C GLY A 119 9.04 4.93 -2.26
N ALA A 120 9.12 6.12 -1.71
CA ALA A 120 10.23 6.49 -0.85
C ALA A 120 10.14 5.78 0.53
N GLY A 121 11.25 5.84 1.25
CA GLY A 121 11.26 5.38 2.62
C GLY A 121 12.40 5.91 3.47
N ILE A 122 12.21 5.82 4.78
CA ILE A 122 13.20 6.34 5.74
C ILE A 122 14.41 5.41 5.80
N LEU A 123 14.17 4.12 6.00
CA LEU A 123 15.25 3.13 6.08
C LEU A 123 15.68 2.70 4.69
N GLN A 124 14.70 2.48 3.81
CA GLN A 124 14.97 2.06 2.46
C GLN A 124 13.88 2.51 1.50
N GLY A 125 14.25 3.06 0.35
CA GLY A 125 13.33 3.29 -0.75
C GLY A 125 12.88 1.99 -1.42
N GLY A 126 11.69 1.98 -1.98
CA GLY A 126 11.10 0.83 -2.66
C GLY A 126 11.78 0.50 -3.99
N GLY A 127 11.67 -0.74 -4.43
CA GLY A 127 12.18 -1.16 -5.74
C GLY A 127 11.37 -0.55 -6.89
N GLY A 128 12.03 -0.19 -7.98
CA GLY A 128 11.37 0.18 -9.23
C GLY A 128 10.78 -1.03 -9.94
N GLY A 129 9.68 -0.81 -10.64
CA GLY A 129 9.09 -1.79 -11.56
C GLY A 129 9.92 -2.05 -12.81
N ALA A 130 9.40 -2.82 -13.76
CA ALA A 130 10.09 -3.07 -15.04
C ALA A 130 10.27 -1.76 -15.84
N GLY A 131 11.45 -1.13 -15.77
CA GLY A 131 11.70 0.22 -16.31
C GLY A 131 11.59 1.35 -15.30
N GLY A 132 10.99 1.10 -14.13
CA GLY A 132 10.84 2.07 -13.07
C GLY A 132 12.15 2.33 -12.34
N GLY A 133 12.35 3.57 -11.88
CA GLY A 133 13.43 3.86 -10.93
C GLY A 133 13.10 3.42 -9.51
N GLY A 134 14.13 3.22 -8.70
CA GLY A 134 13.96 2.99 -7.26
C GLY A 134 13.37 4.22 -6.58
N GLY A 135 12.65 4.01 -5.50
CA GLY A 135 12.18 5.08 -4.63
C GLY A 135 13.32 5.65 -3.79
N ASP A 136 13.18 6.89 -3.34
CA ASP A 136 14.21 7.54 -2.55
C ASP A 136 14.27 6.97 -1.13
N GLY A 137 15.46 6.92 -0.56
CA GLY A 137 15.70 6.49 0.80
C GLY A 137 16.27 7.62 1.62
N TRP A 138 16.01 7.70 2.93
CA TRP A 138 16.87 8.52 3.78
C TRP A 138 18.20 7.80 4.03
N LEU A 139 18.15 6.54 4.47
CA LEU A 139 19.33 5.71 4.71
C LEU A 139 19.80 4.96 3.44
N ILE A 140 18.91 4.26 2.73
CA ILE A 140 19.28 3.51 1.52
C ILE A 140 18.30 3.77 0.39
N GLY A 141 18.77 4.24 -0.76
CA GLY A 141 17.93 4.39 -1.95
C GLY A 141 17.44 3.04 -2.48
N GLY A 142 16.25 3.03 -3.09
CA GLY A 142 15.66 1.84 -3.69
C GLY A 142 16.38 1.39 -4.96
N LYS A 143 16.31 0.10 -5.28
CA LYS A 143 16.89 -0.43 -6.53
C LYS A 143 15.99 -0.08 -7.73
N GLY A 144 16.56 0.41 -8.82
CA GLY A 144 15.85 0.56 -10.09
C GLY A 144 15.55 -0.79 -10.76
N GLY A 145 14.43 -0.88 -11.46
CA GLY A 145 14.20 -2.01 -12.37
C GLY A 145 15.01 -1.86 -13.65
N LYS A 146 14.87 -2.80 -14.59
CA LYS A 146 15.65 -2.84 -15.84
C LYS A 146 15.61 -1.49 -16.58
N GLY A 147 16.76 -0.89 -16.85
CA GLY A 147 16.92 0.45 -17.45
C GLY A 147 16.61 1.63 -16.51
N GLY A 148 16.07 1.36 -15.33
CA GLY A 148 15.68 2.35 -14.32
C GLY A 148 16.85 2.73 -13.42
N THR A 149 16.85 4.00 -13.01
CA THR A 149 17.84 4.53 -12.06
C THR A 149 17.59 4.04 -10.64
N GLY A 150 18.64 3.88 -9.84
CA GLY A 150 18.51 3.73 -8.40
C GLY A 150 17.93 4.99 -7.76
N GLY A 151 17.25 4.84 -6.62
CA GLY A 151 16.73 5.96 -5.83
C GLY A 151 17.83 6.72 -5.11
N ALA A 152 17.61 7.99 -4.83
CA ALA A 152 18.55 8.83 -4.10
C ALA A 152 18.53 8.52 -2.60
N SER A 153 19.59 8.88 -1.88
CA SER A 153 19.56 8.92 -0.42
C SER A 153 20.62 9.81 0.21
N ILE A 154 20.50 10.04 1.52
CA ILE A 154 21.50 10.79 2.29
C ILE A 154 22.71 9.91 2.61
N PHE A 155 22.54 8.60 2.83
CA PHE A 155 23.67 7.74 3.16
C PHE A 155 24.14 6.92 1.97
N LYS A 156 23.34 5.96 1.48
CA LYS A 156 23.73 5.07 0.37
C LYS A 156 22.73 5.07 -0.78
N GLY A 157 23.12 5.63 -1.92
CA GLY A 157 22.31 5.63 -3.13
C GLY A 157 21.88 4.21 -3.55
N GLY A 158 20.70 4.11 -4.14
CA GLY A 158 20.15 2.85 -4.63
C GLY A 158 20.88 2.32 -5.85
N ALA A 159 20.86 1.00 -6.05
CA ALA A 159 21.46 0.43 -7.26
C ALA A 159 20.57 0.68 -8.50
N GLY A 160 21.17 0.91 -9.66
CA GLY A 160 20.49 0.85 -10.94
C GLY A 160 20.01 -0.58 -11.26
N GLY A 161 19.01 -0.69 -12.13
CA GLY A 161 18.75 -1.95 -12.83
C GLY A 161 19.64 -2.07 -14.07
N ASP A 162 19.56 -3.18 -14.79
CA ASP A 162 20.39 -3.44 -15.98
C ASP A 162 20.31 -2.27 -16.98
N GLY A 163 21.43 -1.66 -17.36
CA GLY A 163 21.50 -0.45 -18.20
C GLY A 163 21.12 0.87 -17.50
N GLY A 164 20.71 0.84 -16.24
CA GLY A 164 20.31 1.98 -15.43
C GLY A 164 21.43 2.49 -14.52
N ALA A 165 21.44 3.79 -14.28
CA ALA A 165 22.42 4.42 -13.39
C ALA A 165 22.14 4.15 -11.91
N GLY A 166 23.20 4.13 -11.09
CA GLY A 166 23.07 4.17 -9.64
C GLY A 166 22.46 5.50 -9.17
N GLY A 167 21.73 5.46 -8.06
CA GLY A 167 21.17 6.65 -7.43
C GLY A 167 22.22 7.48 -6.71
N LEU A 168 21.94 8.77 -6.52
CA LEU A 168 22.78 9.65 -5.71
C LEU A 168 22.81 9.18 -4.25
N GLY A 169 23.99 9.08 -3.65
CA GLY A 169 24.13 8.95 -2.20
C GLY A 169 24.79 10.20 -1.63
N GLY A 170 24.48 10.58 -0.39
CA GLY A 170 25.27 11.60 0.27
C GLY A 170 26.67 11.08 0.60
N LEU A 171 26.76 9.92 1.27
CA LEU A 171 28.06 9.32 1.64
C LEU A 171 28.57 8.28 0.63
N ILE A 172 27.69 7.43 0.10
CA ILE A 172 28.06 6.35 -0.81
C ILE A 172 27.12 6.37 -2.01
N GLY A 173 27.66 6.64 -3.19
CA GLY A 173 26.90 6.56 -4.43
C GLY A 173 26.34 5.16 -4.70
N GLY A 174 25.21 5.11 -5.41
CA GLY A 174 24.58 3.86 -5.80
C GLY A 174 25.39 3.09 -6.84
N LEU A 175 25.26 1.76 -6.87
CA LEU A 175 25.92 0.96 -7.90
C LEU A 175 25.16 1.09 -9.23
N GLY A 176 25.85 1.27 -10.35
CA GLY A 176 25.25 1.16 -11.69
C GLY A 176 24.86 -0.28 -12.01
N GLY A 177 23.81 -0.48 -12.81
CA GLY A 177 23.54 -1.80 -13.37
C GLY A 177 24.53 -2.16 -14.48
N ASP A 178 24.34 -3.32 -15.11
CA ASP A 178 25.18 -3.73 -16.24
C ASP A 178 25.15 -2.67 -17.35
N ALA A 179 26.31 -2.15 -17.75
CA ALA A 179 26.44 -1.01 -18.68
C ALA A 179 25.83 0.34 -18.20
N GLY A 180 25.39 0.42 -16.95
CA GLY A 180 24.91 1.64 -16.31
C GLY A 180 26.01 2.36 -15.53
N ALA A 181 25.93 3.69 -15.45
CA ALA A 181 26.87 4.49 -14.67
C ALA A 181 26.68 4.27 -13.16
N GLY A 182 27.78 4.36 -12.39
CA GLY A 182 27.69 4.50 -10.94
C GLY A 182 26.96 5.79 -10.54
N GLY A 183 26.29 5.76 -9.39
CA GLY A 183 25.72 6.93 -8.76
C GLY A 183 26.82 7.78 -8.11
N ALA A 184 26.62 9.09 -8.08
CA ALA A 184 27.53 10.01 -7.43
C ALA A 184 27.42 9.94 -5.89
N SER A 185 28.50 10.34 -5.19
CA SER A 185 28.45 10.72 -3.78
C SER A 185 28.62 12.24 -3.63
N LEU A 186 28.09 12.81 -2.54
CA LEU A 186 28.30 14.22 -2.22
C LEU A 186 29.61 14.47 -1.45
N PHE A 187 30.03 13.48 -0.67
CA PHE A 187 31.28 13.49 0.10
C PHE A 187 32.24 12.43 -0.44
#